data_AF-A0A2R6H0J4-F1
#
_entry.id   AF-A0A2R6H0J4-F1
#
_cell.length_a   1.000
_cell.length_b   1.000
_cell.length_c   1.000
_cell.angle_alpha   90.00
_cell.angle_beta   90.00
_cell.angle_gamma   90.00
#
_symmetry.space_group_name_H-M   'P 1'
#
loop_
_entity.id
_entity.type
_entity.pdbx_description
1 polymer ?
#
loop_
_entity_poly.entity_id
_entity_poly.type
_entity_poly.pdbx_seq_one_letter_code
_entity_poly.pdbx_strand_id
1 'polypeptide(L)'
;MVLLESPDDEGPPSGNVTFEHDAENGALLVTYREGDEIPAGQLRIRSADANTTWAAVANMNESAPVTPGAIVRLSRQSEYGAGVDRGDRVELVWFGDGGNQTAVLDSWPS
;
A
#
# COMPACT_ATOMS: atom_id res chain seq x y z
N MET A 1 -26.08 23.43 -10.72
CA MET A 1 -24.91 22.60 -11.03
C MET A 1 -24.99 21.44 -10.07
N VAL A 2 -25.42 20.27 -10.54
CA VAL A 2 -25.56 19.06 -9.70
C VAL A 2 -24.20 18.39 -9.63
N LEU A 3 -23.68 18.24 -8.42
CA LEU A 3 -22.48 17.46 -8.15
C LEU A 3 -22.88 15.99 -8.33
N LEU A 4 -22.25 15.28 -9.27
CA LEU A 4 -22.42 13.84 -9.40
C LEU A 4 -21.87 13.20 -8.12
N GLU A 5 -22.74 12.76 -7.22
CA GLU A 5 -22.41 11.73 -6.23
C GLU A 5 -22.13 10.45 -7.02
N SER A 6 -20.85 10.08 -7.07
CA SER A 6 -20.40 8.80 -7.62
C SER A 6 -21.09 7.66 -6.85
N PRO A 7 -21.57 6.61 -7.53
CA PRO A 7 -22.28 5.52 -6.88
C PRO A 7 -21.31 4.68 -6.03
N ASP A 8 -21.83 4.20 -4.90
CA ASP A 8 -21.23 3.28 -3.93
C ASP A 8 -20.20 3.92 -2.96
N ASP A 9 -20.77 4.52 -1.91
CA ASP A 9 -20.15 5.12 -0.72
C ASP A 9 -19.54 4.04 0.20
N GLU A 10 -18.66 3.20 -0.32
CA GLU A 10 -17.55 2.66 0.46
C GLU A 10 -16.33 3.42 -0.02
N GLY A 11 -16.20 4.67 0.46
CA GLY A 11 -15.10 5.55 0.10
C GLY A 11 -13.75 4.88 0.34
N PRO A 12 -12.67 5.35 -0.31
CA PRO A 12 -11.35 4.78 -0.07
C PRO A 12 -11.08 4.77 1.43
N PRO A 13 -10.56 3.65 1.97
CA PRO A 13 -10.35 3.53 3.40
C PRO A 13 -9.49 4.70 3.86
N SER A 14 -10.01 5.44 4.82
CA SER A 14 -9.30 6.60 5.39
C SER A 14 -8.18 6.02 6.22
N GLY A 15 -6.92 6.24 5.86
CA GLY A 15 -5.80 5.73 6.63
C GLY A 15 -4.49 6.39 6.26
N ASN A 16 -3.61 6.52 7.25
CA ASN A 16 -2.29 7.07 7.08
C ASN A 16 -1.24 5.97 7.17
N VAL A 17 -0.32 6.03 6.22
CA VAL A 17 0.82 5.12 6.14
C VAL A 17 2.08 5.96 6.22
N THR A 18 3.05 5.49 7.01
CA THR A 18 4.38 6.10 7.07
C THR A 18 5.35 5.26 6.27
N PHE A 19 6.14 5.93 5.43
CA PHE A 19 7.22 5.33 4.65
C PHE A 19 8.55 5.77 5.24
N GLU A 20 9.33 4.81 5.73
CA GLU A 20 10.66 5.04 6.29
C GLU A 20 11.71 4.38 5.40
N HIS A 21 12.47 5.19 4.67
CA HIS A 21 13.52 4.70 3.78
C HIS A 21 14.83 4.51 4.54
N ASP A 22 15.27 3.27 4.62
CA ASP A 22 16.57 2.87 5.10
C ASP A 22 17.54 2.77 3.91
N ALA A 23 18.18 3.90 3.61
CA ALA A 23 19.15 4.00 2.51
C ALA A 23 20.41 3.16 2.75
N GLU A 24 20.73 2.82 3.99
CA GLU A 24 21.89 1.99 4.33
C GLU A 24 21.70 0.53 3.90
N ASN A 25 20.47 0.02 4.01
CA ASN A 25 20.11 -1.36 3.62
C ASN A 25 19.30 -1.42 2.31
N GLY A 26 18.97 -0.28 1.68
CA GLY A 26 18.13 -0.21 0.48
C GLY A 26 16.72 -0.79 0.73
N ALA A 27 16.17 -0.52 1.92
CA ALA A 27 14.87 -1.02 2.35
C ALA A 27 13.89 0.12 2.63
N LEU A 28 12.61 -0.08 2.36
CA LEU A 28 11.53 0.85 2.71
C LEU A 28 10.61 0.15 3.71
N LEU A 29 10.53 0.69 4.92
CA LEU A 29 9.55 0.26 5.90
C LEU A 29 8.26 1.02 5.66
N VAL A 30 7.16 0.28 5.55
CA VAL A 30 5.83 0.82 5.35
C VAL A 30 5.00 0.44 6.56
N THR A 31 4.60 1.44 7.33
CA THR A 31 3.88 1.27 8.58
C THR A 31 2.49 1.85 8.46
N TYR A 32 1.47 1.00 8.59
CA TYR A 32 0.08 1.43 8.66
C TYR A 32 -0.17 2.00 10.06
N ARG A 33 -0.30 3.34 10.19
CA ARG A 33 -0.38 4.02 11.51
C ARG A 33 -1.80 4.05 12.04
N GLU A 34 -2.73 4.45 11.19
CA GLU A 34 -4.12 4.71 11.51
C GLU A 34 -4.97 4.50 10.27
N GLY A 35 -6.24 4.18 10.48
CA GLY A 35 -7.23 4.07 9.43
C GLY A 35 -8.12 2.84 9.57
N ASP A 36 -8.90 2.61 8.53
CA ASP A 36 -9.79 1.47 8.41
C ASP A 36 -9.04 0.14 8.24
N GLU A 37 -9.69 -0.96 8.61
CA GLU A 37 -9.12 -2.30 8.45
C GLU A 37 -9.27 -2.74 7.00
N ILE A 38 -8.14 -2.83 6.28
CA ILE A 38 -8.14 -3.14 4.85
C ILE A 38 -7.60 -4.55 4.64
N PRO A 39 -8.28 -5.44 3.90
CA PRO A 39 -7.71 -6.74 3.59
C PRO A 39 -6.43 -6.60 2.76
N ALA A 40 -5.41 -7.37 3.13
CA ALA A 40 -4.06 -7.28 2.59
C ALA A 40 -3.96 -7.54 1.08
N GLY A 41 -4.91 -8.27 0.51
CA GLY A 41 -5.04 -8.50 -0.93
C GLY A 41 -5.58 -7.30 -1.69
N GLN A 42 -6.32 -6.42 -1.02
CA GLN A 42 -6.80 -5.16 -1.61
C GLN A 42 -5.73 -4.06 -1.57
N LEU A 43 -4.72 -4.20 -0.71
CA LEU A 43 -3.57 -3.30 -0.69
C LEU A 43 -2.48 -3.76 -1.64
N ARG A 44 -2.13 -2.88 -2.57
CA ARG A 44 -1.16 -3.18 -3.62
C ARG A 44 -0.08 -2.14 -3.65
N ILE A 45 1.15 -2.62 -3.52
CA ILE A 45 2.36 -1.83 -3.49
C ILE A 45 2.94 -1.87 -4.90
N ARG A 46 2.96 -0.71 -5.55
CA ARG A 46 3.47 -0.56 -6.91
C ARG A 46 4.65 0.39 -6.90
N SER A 47 5.62 0.08 -7.75
CA SER A 47 6.72 0.96 -8.09
C SER A 47 7.04 0.84 -9.58
N ALA A 48 8.08 1.56 -10.01
CA ALA A 48 8.54 1.49 -11.39
C ALA A 48 8.99 0.07 -11.77
N ASP A 49 9.65 -0.63 -10.84
CA ASP A 49 10.29 -1.92 -11.08
C ASP A 49 9.57 -3.12 -10.46
N ALA A 50 8.62 -2.90 -9.54
CA ALA A 50 7.92 -3.96 -8.82
C ALA A 50 6.41 -3.71 -8.63
N ASN A 51 5.63 -4.77 -8.56
CA ASN A 51 4.19 -4.72 -8.33
C ASN A 51 3.77 -5.94 -7.50
N THR A 52 3.47 -5.73 -6.23
CA THR A 52 3.17 -6.80 -5.28
C THR A 52 2.03 -6.38 -4.35
N THR A 53 1.39 -7.34 -3.69
CA THR A 53 0.36 -7.03 -2.69
C THR A 53 0.99 -6.88 -1.32
N TRP A 54 0.34 -6.15 -0.42
CA TRP A 54 0.75 -6.08 0.98
C TRP A 54 0.80 -7.48 1.59
N ALA A 55 -0.19 -8.32 1.26
CA ALA A 55 -0.25 -9.72 1.66
C ALA A 55 1.03 -10.49 1.31
N ALA A 56 1.53 -10.32 0.08
CA ALA A 56 2.75 -10.99 -0.36
C ALA A 56 3.96 -10.52 0.46
N VAL A 57 4.15 -9.21 0.63
CA VAL A 57 5.30 -8.67 1.38
C VAL A 57 5.25 -9.03 2.86
N ALA A 58 4.06 -9.00 3.46
CA ALA A 58 3.81 -9.39 4.83
C ALA A 58 3.82 -10.92 5.05
N ASN A 59 3.91 -11.71 3.97
CA ASN A 59 3.76 -13.16 3.97
C ASN A 59 2.49 -13.64 4.71
N MET A 60 1.37 -12.96 4.45
CA MET A 60 0.08 -13.24 5.06
C MET A 60 -1.01 -13.44 4.02
N ASN A 61 -2.17 -13.93 4.45
CA ASN A 61 -3.28 -14.16 3.55
C ASN A 61 -3.82 -12.85 2.97
N GLU A 62 -4.27 -12.89 1.72
CA GLU A 62 -4.93 -11.76 1.05
C GLU A 62 -6.22 -11.34 1.76
N SER A 63 -6.90 -12.28 2.40
CA SER A 63 -8.08 -12.02 3.24
C SER A 63 -7.73 -11.54 4.66
N ALA A 64 -6.45 -11.47 5.03
CA ALA A 64 -6.06 -11.00 6.36
C ALA A 64 -6.22 -9.47 6.44
N PRO A 65 -6.91 -8.93 7.47
CA PRO A 65 -7.03 -7.49 7.63
C PRO A 65 -5.69 -6.88 8.04
N VAL A 66 -5.32 -5.79 7.36
CA VAL A 66 -4.24 -4.88 7.73
C VAL A 66 -4.82 -3.88 8.72
N THR A 67 -4.36 -3.97 9.96
CA THR A 67 -4.78 -3.12 11.06
C THR A 67 -3.73 -2.05 11.35
N PRO A 68 -4.11 -0.92 11.98
CA PRO A 68 -3.15 0.07 12.47
C PRO A 68 -2.14 -0.58 13.43
N GLY A 69 -0.86 -0.38 13.13
CA GLY A 69 0.28 -1.07 13.73
C GLY A 69 0.93 -2.13 12.83
N ALA A 70 0.31 -2.47 11.69
CA ALA A 70 0.91 -3.37 10.71
C ALA A 70 2.13 -2.71 10.03
N ILE A 71 3.23 -3.45 9.95
CA ILE A 71 4.49 -2.99 9.37
C ILE A 71 4.93 -4.01 8.32
N VAL A 72 5.30 -3.53 7.14
CA VAL A 72 5.94 -4.34 6.11
C VAL A 72 7.26 -3.74 5.69
N ARG A 73 8.21 -4.61 5.35
CA ARG A 73 9.53 -4.20 4.87
C ARG A 73 9.66 -4.55 3.40
N LEU A 74 9.76 -3.52 2.57
CA LEU A 74 10.09 -3.64 1.15
C LEU A 74 11.60 -3.63 1.01
N SER A 75 12.15 -4.69 0.45
CA SER A 75 13.57 -4.81 0.18
C SER A 75 13.76 -5.82 -0.94
N ARG A 76 14.96 -5.87 -1.54
CA ARG A 76 15.30 -6.87 -2.54
C ARG A 76 15.16 -8.31 -2.00
N GLN A 77 15.30 -8.50 -0.69
CA GLN A 77 15.18 -9.79 -0.03
C GLN A 77 13.74 -10.15 0.35
N SER A 78 12.80 -9.20 0.26
CA SER A 78 11.37 -9.42 0.49
C SER A 78 10.68 -9.83 -0.82
N GLU A 79 9.41 -10.24 -0.76
CA GLU A 79 8.56 -10.55 -1.94
C GLU A 79 8.37 -9.35 -2.90
N TYR A 80 8.84 -8.16 -2.51
CA TYR A 80 8.97 -7.00 -3.38
C TYR A 80 10.05 -7.20 -4.45
N GLY A 81 11.11 -7.97 -4.16
CA GLY A 81 12.13 -8.41 -5.13
C GLY A 81 13.04 -7.31 -5.69
N ALA A 82 12.70 -6.04 -5.51
CA ALA A 82 13.47 -4.88 -5.95
C ALA A 82 14.10 -4.14 -4.75
N GLY A 83 15.25 -3.49 -4.99
CA GLY A 83 15.76 -2.51 -4.03
C GLY A 83 14.89 -1.26 -4.07
N VAL A 84 14.65 -0.62 -2.93
CA VAL A 84 14.04 0.71 -2.93
C VAL A 84 15.16 1.73 -2.78
N ASP A 85 15.34 2.55 -3.80
CA ASP A 85 16.30 3.65 -3.83
C ASP A 85 15.60 5.01 -3.66
N ARG A 86 16.34 6.04 -3.26
CA ARG A 86 15.80 7.38 -2.97
C ARG A 86 15.12 8.08 -4.16
N GLY A 87 15.39 7.60 -5.37
CA GLY A 87 14.75 8.08 -6.60
C GLY A 87 13.59 7.21 -7.08
N ASP A 88 13.32 6.11 -6.38
CA ASP A 88 12.22 5.21 -6.70
C ASP A 88 10.89 5.81 -6.25
N ARG A 89 9.79 5.46 -6.93
CA ARG A 89 8.45 5.94 -6.57
C ARG A 89 7.61 4.75 -6.16
N VAL A 90 7.23 4.70 -4.89
CA VAL A 90 6.40 3.64 -4.34
C VAL A 90 5.01 4.19 -4.07
N GLU A 91 3.99 3.60 -4.67
CA GLU A 91 2.60 3.99 -4.53
C GLU A 91 1.84 2.84 -3.85
N LEU A 92 1.15 3.17 -2.75
CA LEU A 92 0.23 2.25 -2.11
C LEU A 92 -1.18 2.48 -2.67
N VAL A 93 -1.65 1.52 -3.45
CA VAL A 93 -2.94 1.58 -4.13
C VAL A 93 -3.88 0.59 -3.47
N TRP A 94 -5.02 1.08 -3.01
CA TRP A 94 -6.14 0.24 -2.59
C TRP A 94 -7.01 -0.13 -3.81
N PHE A 95 -7.47 -1.37 -3.83
CA PHE A 95 -8.39 -1.92 -4.81
C PHE A 95 -9.67 -2.34 -4.08
N GLY A 96 -10.79 -1.68 -4.39
CA GLY A 96 -12.10 -2.06 -3.88
C GLY A 96 -12.57 -3.42 -4.41
N ASP A 97 -13.46 -4.06 -3.67
CA ASP A 97 -14.00 -5.36 -4.02
C ASP A 97 -14.78 -5.24 -5.34
N GLY A 98 -14.27 -5.85 -6.40
CA GLY A 98 -14.79 -5.72 -7.76
C GLY A 98 -13.88 -4.98 -8.75
N GLY A 99 -12.75 -4.43 -8.32
CA GLY A 99 -11.68 -3.91 -9.19
C GLY A 99 -12.01 -2.63 -9.96
N ASN A 100 -13.20 -2.06 -9.77
CA ASN A 100 -13.61 -0.81 -10.41
C ASN A 100 -13.13 0.45 -9.66
N GLN A 101 -12.85 0.34 -8.36
CA GLN A 101 -12.37 1.45 -7.54
C GLN A 101 -10.90 1.20 -7.19
N THR A 102 -10.04 2.10 -7.67
CA THR A 102 -8.63 2.13 -7.29
C THR A 102 -8.30 3.50 -6.76
N ALA A 103 -7.85 3.56 -5.51
CA ALA A 103 -7.47 4.80 -4.87
C ALA A 103 -6.02 4.70 -4.42
N VAL A 104 -5.22 5.70 -4.77
CA VAL A 104 -3.88 5.84 -4.19
C VAL A 104 -4.09 6.34 -2.77
N LEU A 105 -3.75 5.51 -1.79
CA LEU A 105 -3.81 5.89 -0.38
C LEU A 105 -2.67 6.84 -0.08
N ASP A 106 -1.45 6.45 -0.46
CA ASP A 106 -0.25 7.22 -0.19
C ASP A 106 0.85 6.91 -1.21
N SER A 107 1.85 7.78 -1.31
CA SER A 107 2.98 7.61 -2.22
C SER A 107 4.26 8.18 -1.64
N TRP A 108 5.38 7.49 -1.90
CA TRP A 108 6.72 7.87 -1.51
C TRP A 108 7.61 8.10 -2.75
N PRO A 109 8.59 9.04 -2.71
CA PRO A 109 8.77 10.10 -1.72
C PRO A 109 7.86 11.30 -2.05
N SER A 110 6.96 11.67 -1.13
CA SER A 110 6.11 12.88 -1.24
C SER A 110 6.54 13.99 -0.30
#